data_AF-A0A519ZC97-F1
#
_entry.id   AF-A0A519ZC97-F1
#
_cell.length_a   1.000
_cell.length_b   1.000
_cell.length_c   1.000
_cell.angle_alpha   90.00
_cell.angle_beta   90.00
_cell.angle_gamma   90.00
#
_symmetry.space_group_name_H-M   'P 1'
#
loop_
_entity.id
_entity.type
_entity.pdbx_description
1 polymer ?
#
loop_
_entity_poly.entity_id
_entity_poly.type
_entity_poly.pdbx_seq_one_letter_code
_entity_poly.pdbx_strand_id
1 'polypeptide(L)' 'ISEKLRIGYSYDHTITKLGGFNSGSHEIMVRYEFGFTKNRIVAPRYF' A
#
# COMPACT_ATOMS: atom_id res chain seq x y z
N ILE A 1 2.26 9.05 -15.23
CA ILE A 1 2.50 9.93 -14.06
C ILE A 1 1.55 9.64 -12.87
N SER A 2 0.58 8.73 -12.98
CA SER A 2 -0.68 8.82 -12.21
C SER A 2 -0.94 7.80 -11.08
N GLU A 3 -0.08 6.79 -10.84
CA GLU A 3 -0.34 5.74 -9.82
C GLU A 3 0.44 5.94 -8.51
N LYS A 4 0.63 7.19 -8.08
CA LYS A 4 1.44 7.50 -6.89
C LYS A 4 0.71 7.34 -5.57
N LEU A 5 -0.62 7.33 -5.59
CA LEU A 5 -1.46 7.17 -4.40
C LEU A 5 -2.13 5.79 -4.41
N ARG A 6 -1.97 5.03 -3.33
CA ARG A 6 -2.60 3.73 -3.10
C ARG A 6 -3.34 3.77 -1.76
N ILE A 7 -4.58 3.29 -1.75
CA ILE A 7 -5.44 3.25 -0.58
C ILE A 7 -5.94 1.82 -0.42
N GLY A 8 -5.88 1.29 0.80
CA GLY A 8 -6.35 -0.05 1.16
C GLY A 8 -7.22 -0.01 2.41
N TYR A 9 -8.17 -0.94 2.49
CA TYR A 9 -9.05 -1.13 3.64
C TYR A 9 -9.16 -2.61 3.95
N SER A 10 -9.03 -2.97 5.22
CA SER A 10 -9.09 -4.35 5.70
C SER A 10 -10.03 -4.46 6.89
N TYR A 11 -10.76 -5.57 6.96
CA TYR A 11 -11.61 -5.91 8.09
C TYR A 11 -11.22 -7.29 8.60
N ASP A 12 -10.80 -7.35 9.87
CA ASP A 12 -10.52 -8.61 10.56
C ASP A 12 -11.74 -8.98 11.42
N HIS A 13 -12.38 -10.10 11.09
CA HIS A 13 -13.50 -10.64 11.87
C HIS A 13 -13.12 -11.99 12.44
N THR A 14 -12.95 -12.05 13.76
CA THR A 14 -12.59 -13.28 14.46
C THR A 14 -13.84 -14.15 14.71
N ILE A 15 -13.99 -15.25 13.96
CA ILE A 15 -15.14 -16.18 14.05
C ILE A 15 -15.05 -17.22 15.20
N THR A 16 -14.10 -17.09 16.12
CA THR A 16 -13.82 -18.13 17.11
C THR A 16 -14.74 -18.04 18.35
N LYS A 17 -14.89 -19.14 19.09
CA LYS A 17 -15.73 -19.25 20.30
C LYS A 17 -15.34 -18.32 21.46
N LEU A 18 -14.16 -17.69 21.38
CA LEU A 18 -13.64 -16.65 22.28
C LEU A 18 -13.79 -15.23 21.70
N GLY A 19 -14.52 -15.08 20.58
CA GLY A 19 -14.68 -13.83 19.84
C GLY A 19 -15.55 -12.78 20.52
N GLY A 20 -16.21 -13.11 21.63
CA GLY A 20 -17.02 -12.15 22.40
C GLY A 20 -16.23 -11.01 23.06
N PHE A 21 -14.90 -11.06 23.05
CA PHE A 21 -14.02 -10.02 23.60
C PHE A 21 -13.39 -9.09 22.56
N ASN A 22 -13.45 -9.43 21.27
CA ASN A 22 -12.87 -8.60 20.21
C ASN A 22 -13.93 -8.31 19.14
N SER A 23 -14.33 -7.05 19.02
CA SER A 23 -15.39 -6.58 18.10
C SER A 23 -15.03 -6.65 16.59
N GLY A 24 -13.93 -7.30 16.25
CA GLY A 24 -13.27 -7.16 14.95
C GLY A 24 -12.51 -5.83 14.83
N SER A 25 -11.55 -5.79 13.92
CA SER A 25 -10.68 -4.63 13.70
C SER A 25 -10.85 -4.07 12.29
N HIS A 26 -10.99 -2.75 12.16
CA HIS A 26 -11.00 -2.06 10.88
C HIS A 26 -9.66 -1.37 10.70
N GLU A 27 -8.90 -1.77 9.68
CA GLU A 27 -7.60 -1.17 9.38
C GLU A 27 -7.67 -0.40 8.05
N ILE A 28 -7.17 0.84 8.08
CA ILE A 28 -7.11 1.72 6.93
C ILE A 28 -5.64 1.96 6.62
N MET A 29 -5.24 1.72 5.37
CA MET A 29 -3.87 1.95 4.91
C MET A 29 -3.84 3.00 3.79
N VAL A 30 -2.95 3.97 3.94
CA VAL A 30 -2.66 4.99 2.91
C VAL A 30 -1.18 4.95 2.58
N ARG A 31 -0.87 4.78 1.29
CA ARG A 31 0.51 4.76 0.79
C ARG A 31 0.64 5.75 -0.35
N TYR A 32 1.61 6.65 -0.26
CA TYR A 32 1.94 7.59 -1.31
C TYR A 32 3.42 7.50 -1.68
N GLU A 33 3.71 7.42 -2.98
CA GLU A 33 5.07 7.27 -3.49
C GLU A 33 5.60 8.59 -4.10
N PHE A 34 6.53 9.23 -3.38
CA PHE A 34 7.22 10.45 -3.83
C PHE A 34 8.34 10.10 -4.83
N GLY A 35 7.98 9.62 -6.01
CA GLY A 35 8.92 9.45 -7.12
C GLY A 35 9.14 10.77 -7.85
N PHE A 36 10.28 11.43 -7.63
CA PHE A 36 10.86 12.34 -8.64
C PHE A 36 11.29 11.44 -9.80
N THR A 37 10.78 11.70 -11.00
CA THR A 37 11.15 10.97 -12.23
C THR A 37 12.65 10.77 -12.21
N LYS A 38 13.10 9.53 -11.95
CA LYS A 38 14.52 9.17 -12.02
C LYS A 38 14.96 9.62 -13.41
N ASN A 39 15.82 10.62 -13.44
CA ASN A 39 16.52 11.05 -14.63
C ASN A 39 17.08 9.76 -15.23
N ARG A 40 16.47 9.30 -16.32
CA ARG A 40 16.80 8.03 -16.96
C ARG A 40 18.23 8.22 -17.43
N ILE A 41 19.20 7.78 -16.64
CA ILE A 41 20.58 7.63 -17.10
C ILE A 41 20.51 6.49 -18.12
N VAL A 42 20.11 6.86 -19.34
CA VAL A 42 20.51 6.16 -20.54
C VAL A 42 22.01 6.32 -20.53
N ALA A 43 22.75 5.31 -20.06
CA ALA A 43 24.13 5.19 -20.48
C ALA A 43 24.07 5.04 -22.01
N PRO A 44 24.36 6.09 -22.79
CA PRO A 44 24.30 5.98 -24.23
C PRO A 44 25.53 5.17 -24.60
N ARG A 45 25.37 3.86 -24.79
CA ARG A 45 26.46 3.04 -25.33
C ARG A 45 26.75 3.55 -26.73
N TYR A 46 27.87 4.23 -26.88
CA TYR A 46 28.47 4.53 -28.18
C TYR A 46 29.37 3.36 -28.58
N PHE A 47 29.09 2.87 -29.79
CA PHE A 47 29.85 1.95 -30.66
C PHE A 47 30.43 0.67 -30.03
#